data_AF-A0A2D4H571-F1
#
_entry.id   AF-A0A2D4H571-F1
#
_cell.length_a   1.000
_cell.length_b   1.000
_cell.length_c   1.000
_cell.angle_alpha   90.00
_cell.angle_beta   90.00
_cell.angle_gamma   90.00
#
_symmetry.space_group_name_H-M   'P 1'
#
loop_
_entity.id
_entity.type
_entity.pdbx_description
1 polymer ?
#
loop_
_entity_poly.entity_id
_entity_poly.type
_entity_poly.pdbx_seq_one_letter_code
_entity_poly.pdbx_strand_id
1 'polypeptide(L)'
;TTVPQIAGCESLCVKWGRGVQLGLLISYLSPCYVSTALPEFLEVIAELAVETPRLVVMGDFNLPSAGETSGVVQEFMASMTAMDLTQLISGPTHIGGSTLDLIFVSG
;
A
#
# COMPACT_ATOMS: atom_id res chain seq x y z
N THR A 1 10.10 13.36 3.89
CA THR A 1 9.98 12.33 4.95
C THR A 1 10.77 11.13 4.50
N THR A 2 11.58 10.53 5.36
CA THR A 2 12.29 9.29 5.07
C THR A 2 11.39 8.11 5.44
N VAL A 3 11.21 7.18 4.52
CA VAL A 3 10.53 5.90 4.80
C VAL A 3 11.57 4.93 5.35
N PRO A 4 11.28 4.16 6.41
CA PRO A 4 12.20 3.14 6.89
C PRO A 4 12.52 2.10 5.82
N GLN A 5 13.73 1.54 5.87
CA GLN A 5 14.11 0.45 4.98
C GLN A 5 13.49 -0.85 5.48
N ILE A 6 12.66 -1.48 4.64
CA ILE A 6 12.02 -2.76 4.91
C ILE A 6 12.56 -3.76 3.89
N ALA A 7 13.01 -4.93 4.36
CA ALA A 7 13.58 -5.94 3.47
C ALA A 7 12.54 -6.41 2.43
N GLY A 8 12.88 -6.31 1.14
CA GLY A 8 11.98 -6.70 0.05
C GLY A 8 10.86 -5.69 -0.24
N CYS A 9 10.90 -4.49 0.36
CA CYS A 9 10.02 -3.38 0.02
C CYS A 9 10.85 -2.14 -0.34
N GLU A 10 10.64 -1.62 -1.54
CA GLU A 10 11.23 -0.35 -1.98
C GLU A 10 10.14 0.72 -1.94
N SER A 11 10.38 1.83 -1.25
CA SER A 11 9.35 2.85 -1.04
C SER A 11 9.92 4.26 -1.10
N LEU A 12 9.14 5.18 -1.67
CA LEU A 12 9.39 6.61 -1.67
C LEU A 12 8.16 7.35 -1.17
N CYS A 13 8.34 8.18 -0.14
CA CYS A 13 7.29 9.08 0.33
C CYS A 13 7.62 10.54 -0.03
N VAL A 14 6.68 11.19 -0.69
CA VAL A 14 6.72 12.63 -1.01
C VAL A 14 5.54 13.30 -0.31
N LYS A 15 5.81 14.40 0.41
CA LYS A 15 4.77 15.25 1.01
C LYS A 15 4.89 16.66 0.45
N TRP A 16 3.78 17.27 0.06
CA TRP A 16 3.77 18.65 -0.46
C TRP A 16 2.51 19.42 -0.11
N GLY A 17 2.59 20.75 -0.23
CA GLY A 17 1.52 21.70 0.10
C GLY A 17 1.91 22.62 1.25
N ARG A 18 1.47 23.90 1.19
CA ARG A 18 1.67 24.90 2.26
C ARG A 18 0.47 25.01 3.21
N GLY A 19 -0.50 24.10 3.10
CA GLY A 19 -1.77 24.07 3.85
C GLY A 19 -2.15 22.63 4.21
N VAL A 20 -3.26 22.12 3.66
CA VAL A 20 -3.55 20.67 3.77
C VAL A 20 -2.47 19.91 3.02
N GLN A 21 -1.68 19.14 3.76
CA GLN A 21 -0.55 18.39 3.21
C GLN A 21 -1.07 17.18 2.42
N LEU A 22 -0.64 17.07 1.16
CA LEU A 22 -0.86 15.89 0.32
C LEU A 22 0.38 15.00 0.45
N GLY A 23 0.15 13.72 0.77
CA GLY A 23 1.16 12.68 0.83
C GLY A 23 0.99 11.71 -0.32
N LEU A 24 2.11 11.31 -0.90
CA LEU A 24 2.19 10.18 -1.81
C LEU A 24 3.20 9.20 -1.26
N LEU A 25 2.76 7.97 -1.04
CA LEU A 25 3.62 6.80 -0.85
C LEU A 25 3.56 5.97 -2.14
N ILE A 26 4.70 5.82 -2.80
CA ILE A 26 4.88 4.87 -3.90
C ILE A 26 5.75 3.72 -3.44
N SER A 27 5.29 2.49 -3.65
CA SER A 27 5.94 1.28 -3.13
C SER A 27 6.02 0.16 -4.15
N TYR A 28 7.06 -0.65 -4.05
CA TYR A 28 7.19 -1.93 -4.72
C TYR A 28 7.47 -3.00 -3.66
N LEU A 29 6.61 -4.02 -3.60
CA LEU A 29 6.77 -5.16 -2.70
C LEU A 29 7.21 -6.37 -3.50
N SER A 30 8.36 -6.94 -3.14
CA SER A 30 8.89 -8.13 -3.81
C SER A 30 8.00 -9.34 -3.53
N PRO A 31 7.64 -10.14 -4.57
CA PRO A 31 6.72 -11.28 -4.43
C PRO A 31 7.20 -12.31 -3.39
N CYS A 32 8.52 -12.49 -3.23
CA CYS A 32 9.10 -13.44 -2.28
C CYS A 32 9.08 -12.95 -0.82
N TYR A 33 8.79 -11.67 -0.58
CA TYR A 33 8.89 -11.02 0.72
C TYR A 33 7.54 -10.52 1.24
N VAL A 34 6.45 -10.69 0.48
CA VAL A 34 5.14 -10.13 0.83
C VAL A 34 4.76 -10.48 2.27
N SER A 35 4.79 -11.76 2.65
CA SER A 35 4.39 -12.17 4.00
C SER A 35 5.27 -11.62 5.13
N THR A 36 6.57 -11.42 4.88
CA THR A 36 7.52 -10.94 5.90
C THR A 36 7.56 -9.41 5.99
N ALA A 37 7.37 -8.72 4.87
CA ALA A 37 7.49 -7.26 4.78
C ALA A 37 6.15 -6.54 5.02
N LEU A 38 5.02 -7.22 4.82
CA LEU A 38 3.70 -6.61 4.97
C LEU A 38 3.42 -6.00 6.35
N PRO A 39 3.75 -6.65 7.48
CA PRO A 39 3.45 -6.07 8.80
C PRO A 39 4.17 -4.73 9.02
N GLU A 40 5.48 -4.68 8.77
CA GLU A 40 6.27 -3.45 8.87
C GLU A 40 5.78 -2.39 7.88
N PHE A 41 5.39 -2.81 6.67
CA PHE A 41 4.88 -1.89 5.66
C PHE A 41 3.53 -1.28 6.04
N LEU A 42 2.65 -2.04 6.68
CA LEU A 42 1.36 -1.54 7.19
C LEU A 42 1.54 -0.54 8.33
N GLU A 43 2.52 -0.76 9.22
CA GLU A 43 2.86 0.21 10.27
C GLU A 43 3.27 1.57 9.67
N VAL A 44 4.10 1.56 8.64
CA VAL A 44 4.49 2.79 7.90
C VAL A 44 3.28 3.50 7.31
N ILE A 45 2.36 2.76 6.68
CA ILE A 45 1.14 3.36 6.10
C ILE A 45 0.28 3.97 7.21
N ALA A 46 0.14 3.28 8.36
CA ALA A 46 -0.65 3.75 9.48
C ALA A 46 -0.12 5.08 10.05
N GLU A 47 1.20 5.17 10.25
CA GLU A 47 1.85 6.41 10.67
C GLU A 47 1.60 7.54 9.65
N LEU A 48 1.79 7.25 8.36
CA LEU A 48 1.60 8.25 7.31
C LEU A 48 0.14 8.71 7.19
N ALA A 49 -0.83 7.82 7.39
CA ALA A 49 -2.26 8.12 7.33
C ALA A 49 -2.67 9.06 8.47
N VAL A 50 -2.12 8.87 9.67
CA VAL A 50 -2.33 9.78 10.81
C VAL A 50 -1.69 11.15 10.56
N GLU A 51 -0.46 11.16 10.04
CA GLU A 51 0.28 12.40 9.80
C GLU A 51 -0.24 13.21 8.60
N THR A 52 -0.87 12.55 7.63
CA THR A 52 -1.14 13.12 6.31
C THR A 52 -2.60 12.94 5.91
N PRO A 53 -3.47 13.94 6.17
CA PRO A 53 -4.92 13.81 5.97
C PRO A 53 -5.34 13.50 4.53
N ARG A 54 -4.49 13.78 3.55
CA ARG A 54 -4.71 13.42 2.15
C ARG A 54 -3.56 12.54 1.72
N LEU A 55 -3.62 11.26 2.04
CA LEU A 55 -2.62 10.28 1.64
C LEU A 55 -3.09 9.52 0.40
N VAL A 56 -2.18 9.34 -0.54
CA VAL A 56 -2.29 8.38 -1.63
C VAL A 56 -1.23 7.32 -1.43
N VAL A 57 -1.62 6.05 -1.42
CA VAL A 57 -0.72 4.91 -1.39
C VAL A 57 -0.88 4.17 -2.71
N MET A 58 0.19 3.99 -3.48
CA MET A 58 0.13 3.27 -4.74
C MET A 58 1.39 2.47 -5.00
N GLY A 59 1.28 1.45 -5.84
CA GLY A 59 2.43 0.59 -6.10
C GLY A 59 2.05 -0.76 -6.69
N ASP A 60 3.09 -1.53 -6.99
CA ASP A 60 2.99 -2.96 -7.25
C ASP A 60 3.25 -3.71 -5.94
N PHE A 61 2.20 -4.31 -5.39
CA PHE A 61 2.24 -4.97 -4.10
C PHE A 61 2.48 -6.47 -4.21
N ASN A 62 2.48 -7.03 -5.43
CA ASN A 62 2.62 -8.47 -5.68
C ASN A 62 1.77 -9.36 -4.75
N LEU A 63 0.59 -8.87 -4.35
CA LEU A 63 -0.29 -9.62 -3.46
C LEU A 63 -0.74 -10.92 -4.14
N PRO A 64 -0.79 -12.05 -3.42
CA PRO A 64 -1.27 -13.31 -3.98
C PRO A 64 -2.68 -13.18 -4.59
N SER A 65 -2.93 -13.82 -5.73
CA SER A 65 -4.22 -13.75 -6.42
C SER A 65 -5.36 -14.38 -5.60
N ALA A 66 -6.57 -13.81 -5.69
CA ALA A 66 -7.76 -14.18 -4.92
C ALA A 66 -8.36 -15.59 -5.17
N GLY A 67 -7.64 -16.48 -5.87
CA GLY A 67 -7.97 -17.91 -5.94
C GLY A 67 -7.44 -18.71 -4.74
N GLU A 68 -6.49 -18.13 -4.00
CA GLU A 68 -6.06 -18.59 -2.69
C GLU A 68 -6.68 -17.66 -1.65
N THR A 69 -7.36 -18.21 -0.65
CA THR A 69 -7.76 -17.51 0.57
C THR A 69 -6.53 -17.16 1.40
N SER A 70 -5.58 -16.44 0.80
CA SER A 70 -4.37 -15.97 1.42
C SER A 70 -4.79 -14.93 2.45
N GLY A 71 -4.77 -15.29 3.73
CA GLY A 71 -5.09 -14.38 4.84
C GLY A 71 -4.33 -13.05 4.76
N VAL A 72 -3.16 -13.05 4.12
CA VAL A 72 -2.34 -11.88 3.82
C VAL A 72 -3.09 -10.82 3.01
N VAL A 73 -3.82 -11.22 1.96
CA VAL A 73 -4.57 -10.25 1.12
C VAL A 73 -5.75 -9.68 1.89
N GLN A 74 -6.44 -10.53 2.65
CA GLN A 74 -7.57 -10.10 3.47
C GLN A 74 -7.11 -9.15 4.58
N GLU A 75 -6.00 -9.47 5.25
CA GLU A 75 -5.37 -8.64 6.27
C GLU A 75 -4.90 -7.30 5.69
N PHE A 76 -4.25 -7.30 4.52
CA PHE A 76 -3.87 -6.09 3.84
C PHE A 76 -5.08 -5.19 3.56
N MET A 77 -6.10 -5.73 2.89
CA MET A 77 -7.31 -4.97 2.54
C MET A 77 -8.07 -4.47 3.78
N ALA A 78 -8.17 -5.31 4.82
CA ALA A 78 -8.78 -4.93 6.09
C ALA A 78 -7.99 -3.83 6.79
N SER A 79 -6.67 -3.89 6.78
CA SER A 79 -5.81 -2.86 7.36
C SER A 79 -5.94 -1.53 6.62
N MET A 80 -5.93 -1.55 5.29
CA MET A 80 -6.17 -0.34 4.48
C MET A 80 -7.54 0.28 4.81
N THR A 81 -8.58 -0.55 4.91
CA THR A 81 -9.92 -0.10 5.30
C THR A 81 -9.94 0.49 6.72
N ALA A 82 -9.23 -0.13 7.67
CA ALA A 82 -9.14 0.36 9.05
C ALA A 82 -8.40 1.71 9.15
N MET A 83 -7.50 2.00 8.21
CA MET A 83 -6.81 3.28 8.06
C MET A 83 -7.61 4.32 7.25
N ASP A 84 -8.87 4.04 6.93
CA ASP A 84 -9.74 4.87 6.09
C ASP A 84 -9.16 5.13 4.68
N LEU A 85 -8.44 4.14 4.15
CA LEU A 85 -7.88 4.15 2.81
C LEU A 85 -8.74 3.29 1.87
N THR A 86 -9.32 3.92 0.86
CA THR A 86 -10.21 3.27 -0.12
C THR A 86 -9.44 2.86 -1.37
N GLN A 87 -9.57 1.60 -1.76
CA GLN A 87 -8.98 1.04 -2.97
C GLN A 87 -9.75 1.49 -4.24
N LEU A 88 -9.02 1.85 -5.31
CA LEU A 88 -9.62 2.38 -6.55
C LEU A 88 -9.54 1.47 -7.79
N ILE A 89 -8.71 0.42 -7.78
CA ILE A 89 -8.45 -0.42 -8.96
C ILE A 89 -9.39 -1.64 -8.99
N SER A 90 -10.30 -1.71 -9.96
CA SER A 90 -11.32 -2.77 -10.04
C SER A 90 -11.05 -3.87 -11.07
N GLY A 91 -9.92 -3.81 -11.80
CA GLY A 91 -9.60 -4.75 -12.87
C GLY A 91 -8.17 -5.29 -12.82
N PRO A 92 -7.82 -6.25 -13.70
CA PRO A 92 -6.46 -6.76 -13.82
C PRO A 92 -5.48 -5.67 -14.21
N THR A 93 -4.29 -5.71 -13.62
CA THR A 93 -3.18 -4.80 -13.95
C THR A 93 -1.99 -5.53 -14.56
N HIS A 94 -1.93 -6.84 -14.35
CA HIS A 94 -0.91 -7.72 -14.90
C HIS A 94 -1.46 -8.54 -16.08
N ILE A 95 -0.59 -8.85 -17.06
CA ILE A 95 -0.94 -9.61 -18.28
C ILE A 95 -1.58 -10.98 -17.95
N GLY A 96 -1.22 -11.56 -16.80
CA GLY A 96 -1.79 -12.82 -16.31
C GLY A 96 -3.20 -12.74 -15.72
N GLY A 97 -3.84 -11.58 -15.72
CA GLY A 97 -5.21 -11.41 -15.20
C GLY A 97 -5.28 -11.06 -13.70
N SER A 98 -4.14 -10.97 -13.01
CA SER A 98 -4.06 -10.55 -11.60
C SER A 98 -4.10 -9.03 -11.45
N THR A 99 -4.58 -8.58 -10.29
CA THR A 99 -4.52 -7.18 -9.85
C THR A 99 -3.41 -7.07 -8.81
N LEU A 100 -2.21 -6.68 -9.25
CA LEU A 100 -1.02 -6.54 -8.39
C LEU A 100 -0.71 -5.08 -8.08
N ASP A 101 -1.05 -4.20 -9.03
CA ASP A 101 -0.93 -2.77 -8.89
C ASP A 101 -2.20 -2.22 -8.25
N LEU A 102 -2.06 -1.52 -7.13
CA LEU A 102 -3.19 -0.96 -6.39
C LEU A 102 -2.98 0.52 -6.15
N ILE A 103 -4.09 1.24 -6.01
CA ILE A 103 -4.12 2.64 -5.59
C ILE A 103 -5.14 2.74 -4.47
N PHE A 104 -4.71 3.34 -3.36
CA PHE A 104 -5.54 3.68 -2.22
C PHE A 104 -5.48 5.17 -1.94
N VAL A 105 -6.61 5.74 -1.55
CA VAL A 105 -6.75 7.16 -1.22
C VAL A 105 -7.46 7.31 0.12
N SER A 106 -7.05 8.30 0.92
CA SER A 106 -7.80 8.70 2.13
C SER A 106 -9.26 9.05 1.81
N GLY A 107 -10.17 8.62 2.68
CA GLY A 107 -11.60 8.96 2.69
C GLY A 107 -11.90 10.44 2.91
#